data_AF-A0A431PJQ3-F1
#
_entry.id   AF-A0A431PJQ3-F1
#
_cell.length_a   1.000
_cell.length_b   1.000
_cell.length_c   1.000
_cell.angle_alpha   90.00
_cell.angle_beta   90.00
_cell.angle_gamma   90.00
#
_symmetry.space_group_name_H-M   'P 1'
#
loop_
_entity.id
_entity.type
_entity.pdbx_description
1 polymer ?
#
loop_
_entity_poly.entity_id
_entity_poly.type
_entity_poly.pdbx_seq_one_letter_code
_entity_poly.pdbx_strand_id
1 'polypeptide(L)' 'MDWNRVEGNWKQFKGKIKEKWGQLTDDDIDRMEGSREQFEGKIQERYGIGKDQAKQNVDDWLKNLQ' A
#
# COMPACT_ATOMS: atom_id res chain seq x y z
N MET A 1 4.16 -2.55 -12.48
CA MET A 1 4.15 -3.82 -11.72
C MET A 1 2.72 -4.14 -11.32
N ASP A 2 2.31 -5.42 -11.29
CA ASP A 2 0.96 -5.80 -10.86
C ASP A 2 0.85 -5.98 -9.35
N TRP A 3 -0.31 -5.65 -8.78
CA TRP A 3 -0.58 -5.85 -7.36
C TRP A 3 -0.45 -7.31 -6.93
N ASN A 4 -0.83 -8.27 -7.79
CA ASN A 4 -0.67 -9.71 -7.52
C ASN A 4 0.78 -10.08 -7.16
N ARG A 5 1.77 -9.38 -7.75
CA ARG A 5 3.19 -9.61 -7.44
C ARG A 5 3.58 -9.01 -6.09
N VAL A 6 2.96 -7.89 -5.71
CA VAL A 6 3.12 -7.27 -4.40
C VAL A 6 2.51 -8.15 -3.32
N GLU A 7 1.29 -8.65 -3.53
CA GLU A 7 0.61 -9.59 -2.62
C GLU A 7 1.42 -10.87 -2.42
N GLY A 8 1.83 -11.53 -3.51
CA GLY A 8 2.64 -12.76 -3.42
C GLY A 8 4.02 -12.58 -2.78
N ASN A 9 4.54 -11.34 -2.74
CA ASN A 9 5.82 -11.01 -2.10
C ASN A 9 5.66 -9.99 -0.96
N TRP A 10 4.50 -9.97 -0.29
CA TRP A 10 4.12 -8.91 0.64
C TRP A 10 5.18 -8.59 1.69
N LYS A 11 5.79 -9.64 2.25
CA LYS A 11 6.88 -9.53 3.24
C LYS A 11 8.09 -8.74 2.72
N GLN A 12 8.43 -8.88 1.44
CA GLN A 12 9.54 -8.13 0.82
C GLN A 12 9.14 -6.68 0.53
N PHE A 13 7.86 -6.43 0.23
CA PHE A 13 7.34 -5.10 -0.07
C PHE A 13 7.00 -4.27 1.16
N LYS A 14 6.78 -4.89 2.33
CA LYS A 14 6.46 -4.19 3.59
C LYS A 14 7.41 -3.03 3.91
N GLY A 15 8.73 -3.24 3.74
CA GLY A 15 9.72 -2.19 3.96
C GLY A 15 9.56 -1.00 3.00
N LYS A 16 9.33 -1.28 1.71
CA LYS A 16 9.10 -0.25 0.69
C LYS A 16 7.77 0.50 0.91
N ILE A 17 6.76 -0.21 1.39
CA ILE A 17 5.46 0.38 1.76
C ILE A 17 5.65 1.32 2.94
N LYS A 18 6.36 0.89 3.99
CA LYS A 18 6.63 1.74 5.15
C LYS A 18 7.45 2.99 4.78
N GLU A 19 8.42 2.85 3.88
CA GLU A 19 9.22 3.97 3.37
C GLU A 19 8.36 4.98 2.59
N LYS A 20 7.49 4.49 1.69
CA LYS A 20 6.62 5.34 0.87
C LYS A 20 5.49 5.98 1.69
N TRP A 21 4.93 5.24 2.64
CA TRP A 21 3.80 5.66 3.48
C TRP A 21 4.18 5.62 4.96
N GLY A 22 5.02 6.56 5.40
CA GLY A 22 5.52 6.63 6.78
C GLY A 22 4.46 6.74 7.89
N GLN A 23 3.21 7.09 7.57
CA GLN A 23 2.10 7.05 8.55
C GLN A 23 1.50 5.65 8.76
N LEU A 24 1.83 4.67 7.92
CA LEU A 24 1.45 3.28 8.12
C LEU A 24 2.41 2.62 9.10
N THR A 25 1.87 1.97 10.13
CA THR A 25 2.67 1.21 11.08
C THR A 25 2.94 -0.20 10.56
N ASP A 26 3.94 -0.88 11.12
CA ASP A 26 4.20 -2.28 10.78
C ASP A 26 2.99 -3.18 11.03
N ASP A 27 2.22 -2.92 12.09
CA ASP A 27 1.01 -3.65 12.45
C ASP A 27 -0.13 -3.37 11.45
N ASP A 28 -0.30 -2.13 10.99
CA ASP A 28 -1.25 -1.82 9.92
C ASP A 28 -0.90 -2.64 8.66
N ILE A 29 0.37 -2.63 8.25
CA ILE A 29 0.82 -3.30 7.02
C ILE A 29 0.71 -4.83 7.16
N ASP A 30 0.98 -5.39 8.34
CA ASP A 30 0.79 -6.83 8.57
C ASP A 30 -0.68 -7.22 8.48
N ARG A 31 -1.59 -6.44 9.08
CA ARG A 31 -3.03 -6.75 9.09
C ARG A 31 -3.70 -6.69 7.72
N MET A 32 -3.12 -5.96 6.78
CA MET A 32 -3.66 -5.90 5.42
C MET A 32 -3.40 -7.18 4.63
N GLU A 33 -2.40 -7.99 5.02
CA GLU A 33 -2.05 -9.27 4.40
C GLU A 33 -1.90 -9.22 2.87
N GLY A 34 -1.48 -8.07 2.33
CA GLY A 34 -1.35 -7.87 0.88
C GLY A 34 -2.65 -7.56 0.14
N SER A 35 -3.77 -7.37 0.84
CA SER A 35 -5.03 -6.92 0.24
C SER A 35 -4.94 -5.46 -0.22
N ARG A 36 -5.15 -5.24 -1.53
CA ARG A 36 -5.16 -3.90 -2.13
C ARG A 36 -6.24 -3.01 -1.54
N GLU A 37 -7.44 -3.55 -1.34
CA GLU A 37 -8.57 -2.78 -0.84
C GLU A 37 -8.34 -2.33 0.60
N GLN A 38 -7.79 -3.22 1.45
CA GLN A 38 -7.42 -2.87 2.83
C GLN A 38 -6.31 -1.81 2.85
N PHE A 39 -5.34 -1.94 1.94
CA PHE A 39 -4.26 -0.97 1.80
C PHE A 39 -4.75 0.42 1.40
N GLU A 40 -5.57 0.49 0.35
CA GLU A 40 -6.20 1.73 -0.10
C GLU A 40 -7.10 2.32 1.00
N GLY A 41 -7.85 1.50 1.74
CA GLY A 41 -8.67 1.92 2.89
C GLY A 41 -7.83 2.53 4.02
N LYS A 42 -6.70 1.90 4.35
CA LYS A 42 -5.78 2.39 5.37
C LYS A 42 -5.08 3.68 4.97
N ILE A 43 -4.75 3.84 3.70
CA ILE A 43 -4.22 5.11 3.18
C ILE A 43 -5.26 6.21 3.31
N GLN A 44 -6.53 5.95 2.97
CA GLN A 44 -7.62 6.92 3.15
C GLN A 44 -7.74 7.35 4.62
N GLU A 45 -7.76 6.39 5.56
CA GLU A 45 -7.88 6.64 7.00
C GLU A 45 -6.69 7.45 7.55
N ARG A 46 -5.45 7.07 7.19
CA ARG A 46 -4.24 7.68 7.76
C ARG A 46 -3.93 9.05 7.18
N TYR A 47 -4.10 9.20 5.88
CA TYR A 47 -3.76 10.44 5.17
C TYR A 47 -4.96 11.37 4.99
N GLY A 48 -6.18 10.94 5.35
CA GLY A 48 -7.40 11.75 5.21
C GLY A 48 -7.76 12.06 3.76
N ILE A 49 -7.43 11.16 2.84
CA ILE A 49 -7.63 11.36 1.39
C ILE A 49 -8.83 10.55 0.87
N GLY A 50 -9.38 10.98 -0.26
CA GLY A 50 -10.45 10.27 -0.95
C GLY A 50 -9.99 8.97 -1.61
N LYS A 51 -10.95 8.09 -1.92
CA LYS A 51 -10.72 6.77 -2.55
C LYS A 51 -9.93 6.86 -3.85
N ASP A 52 -10.30 7.77 -4.75
CA ASP A 52 -9.62 7.93 -6.03
C ASP A 52 -8.15 8.34 -5.87
N GLN A 53 -7.88 9.21 -4.90
CA GLN A 53 -6.52 9.66 -4.62
C GLN A 53 -5.69 8.55 -3.94
N ALA A 54 -6.29 7.76 -3.05
CA ALA A 54 -5.63 6.59 -2.49
C ALA A 54 -5.26 5.59 -3.58
N LYS A 55 -6.23 5.26 -4.46
CA LYS A 55 -6.00 4.37 -5.61
C LYS A 55 -4.88 4.90 -6.51
N GLN A 56 -4.90 6.19 -6.84
CA GLN A 56 -3.84 6.82 -7.65
C GLN A 56 -2.47 6.70 -6.99
N ASN A 57 -2.36 6.96 -5.67
CA ASN A 57 -1.09 6.82 -4.95
C ASN A 57 -0.54 5.38 -5.03
N VAL A 58 -1.42 4.37 -4.89
CA VAL A 58 -1.04 2.97 -5.01
C VAL A 58 -0.61 2.65 -6.43
N ASP A 59 -1.37 3.06 -7.44
CA ASP A 59 -1.04 2.84 -8.85
C ASP A 59 0.28 3.52 -9.26
N ASP A 60 0.53 4.74 -8.80
CA ASP A 60 1.78 5.45 -9.09
C ASP A 60 2.97 4.79 -8.40
N TRP A 61 2.80 4.26 -7.17
CA TRP A 61 3.84 3.48 -6.53
C TRP A 61 4.13 2.18 -7.31
N LEU A 62 3.09 1.45 -7.75
CA LEU A 62 3.24 0.24 -8.57
C LEU A 62 3.94 0.48 -9.91
N LYS A 63 3.79 1.66 -10.50
CA LYS A 63 4.53 2.07 -11.71
C LYS A 63 6.00 2.33 -11.41
N ASN A 64 6.31 2.96 -10.28
CA ASN A 64 7.69 3.23 -9.85
C ASN A 64 8.47 1.97 -9.44
N LEU A 65 7.78 0.84 -9.23
CA LEU A 65 8.38 -0.46 -8.94
C LEU A 65 8.73 -1.30 -10.19
N GLN A 66 8.58 -0.74 -11.41
CA GLN A 66 8.99 -1.40 -12.65
C GLN A 66 10.50 -1.69 -12.71
#